data_AF-A0A1I1ARK1-F1
#
_entry.id   AF-A0A1I1ARK1-F1
#
_cell.length_a   1.000
_cell.length_b   1.000
_cell.length_c   1.000
_cell.angle_alpha   90.00
_cell.angle_beta   90.00
_cell.angle_gamma   90.00
#
_symmetry.space_group_name_H-M   'P 1'
#
loop_
_entity.id
_entity.type
_entity.pdbx_description
1 polymer ?
#
loop_
_entity_poly.entity_id
_entity_poly.type
_entity_poly.pdbx_seq_one_letter_code
_entity_poly.pdbx_strand_id
1 'polypeptide(L)'
;MSDKGVLLDTSFFIRLLDPLDPLHLNAKGYYRYFLENDQVMFLSTIAAGEYCVRGKLDQLPLKQLKILPYNLNHAQKAGELANTVFANKGKLDLLSRTIIPNDTKLFAQAEVENPICRYLSSDTESAKIYHLLRAKSELNFDFLDLSIPHHEAFGLLDL
;
A
#
# COMPACT_ATOMS: atom_id res chain seq x y z
N MET A 1 -13.28 6.23 -18.88
CA MET A 1 -11.85 5.91 -18.64
C MET A 1 -11.77 5.48 -17.18
N SER A 2 -11.30 4.27 -16.88
CA SER A 2 -11.22 3.79 -15.50
C SER A 2 -10.08 4.53 -14.81
N ASP A 3 -10.39 5.43 -13.88
CA ASP A 3 -9.37 6.10 -13.07
C ASP A 3 -8.66 5.04 -12.23
N LYS A 4 -7.43 4.69 -12.64
CA LYS A 4 -6.58 3.69 -11.99
C LYS A 4 -5.91 4.34 -10.78
N GLY A 5 -6.54 4.23 -9.62
CA GLY A 5 -6.03 4.73 -8.36
C GLY A 5 -4.99 3.81 -7.72
N VAL A 6 -4.14 4.41 -6.88
CA VAL A 6 -3.08 3.74 -6.13
C VAL A 6 -3.18 4.07 -4.65
N LEU A 7 -3.19 3.05 -3.80
CA LEU A 7 -3.04 3.19 -2.35
C LEU A 7 -1.56 3.20 -1.99
N LEU A 8 -1.12 4.26 -1.32
CA LEU A 8 0.27 4.46 -0.91
C LEU A 8 0.43 4.02 0.55
N ASP A 9 1.39 3.13 0.78
CA ASP A 9 1.74 2.65 2.12
C ASP A 9 2.58 3.67 2.91
N THR A 10 2.63 3.51 4.24
CA THR A 10 3.51 4.26 5.14
C THR A 10 4.97 4.19 4.68
N SER A 11 5.41 3.00 4.26
CA SER A 11 6.79 2.76 3.81
C SER A 11 7.16 3.60 2.59
N PHE A 12 6.21 3.90 1.71
CA PHE A 12 6.39 4.80 0.57
C PHE A 12 6.61 6.24 1.02
N PHE A 13 5.78 6.77 1.93
CA PHE A 13 5.90 8.15 2.40
C PHE A 13 7.21 8.40 3.15
N ILE A 14 7.67 7.43 3.95
CA ILE A 14 8.98 7.50 4.62
C ILE A 14 10.09 7.73 3.59
N ARG A 15 10.11 6.95 2.52
CA ARG A 15 11.14 6.99 1.47
C ARG A 15 11.01 8.21 0.57
N LEU A 16 9.79 8.65 0.29
CA LEU A 16 9.53 9.88 -0.45
C LEU A 16 10.11 11.11 0.29
N LEU A 17 10.09 11.09 1.63
CA LEU A 17 10.45 12.24 2.47
C LEU A 17 11.86 12.15 3.08
N ASP A 18 12.56 11.03 2.91
CA ASP A 18 13.96 10.85 3.32
C ASP A 18 14.90 10.87 2.10
N PRO A 19 15.61 11.97 1.82
CA PRO A 19 16.54 12.06 0.70
C PRO A 19 17.76 11.13 0.78
N LEU A 20 18.04 10.58 1.96
CA LEU A 20 19.17 9.68 2.19
C LEU A 20 18.79 8.21 2.02
N ASP A 21 17.49 7.89 1.94
CA ASP A 21 17.04 6.52 1.71
C ASP A 21 17.40 6.06 0.28
N PRO A 22 17.98 4.86 0.09
CA PRO A 22 18.32 4.33 -1.23
C PRO A 22 17.15 4.27 -2.21
N LEU A 23 15.91 4.13 -1.73
CA LEU A 23 14.70 4.07 -2.54
C LEU A 23 14.05 5.44 -2.77
N HIS A 24 14.65 6.53 -2.27
CA HIS A 24 14.11 7.89 -2.43
C HIS A 24 13.87 8.27 -3.90
N LEU A 25 14.81 7.93 -4.79
CA LEU A 25 14.69 8.21 -6.21
C LEU A 25 13.54 7.43 -6.86
N ASN A 26 13.35 6.17 -6.46
CA ASN A 26 12.21 5.38 -6.92
C ASN A 26 10.89 5.99 -6.43
N ALA A 27 10.81 6.38 -5.15
CA ALA A 27 9.62 7.00 -4.57
C ALA A 27 9.24 8.29 -5.29
N LYS A 28 10.22 9.15 -5.57
CA LYS A 28 10.03 10.35 -6.39
C LYS A 28 9.59 10.02 -7.82
N GLY A 29 10.17 8.99 -8.42
CA GLY A 29 9.79 8.52 -9.76
C GLY A 29 8.33 8.09 -9.85
N TYR A 30 7.88 7.24 -8.92
CA TYR A 30 6.47 6.85 -8.82
C TYR A 30 5.56 8.04 -8.55
N TYR A 31 5.91 8.90 -7.59
CA TYR A 31 5.11 10.09 -7.27
C TYR A 31 4.93 11.02 -8.48
N ARG A 32 6.02 11.30 -9.20
CA ARG A 32 5.99 12.09 -10.44
C ARG A 32 5.13 11.41 -11.51
N TYR A 33 5.36 10.12 -11.75
CA TYR A 33 4.61 9.36 -12.75
C TYR A 33 3.09 9.38 -12.47
N PHE A 34 2.68 9.19 -11.21
CA PHE A 34 1.27 9.24 -10.84
C PHE A 34 0.65 10.62 -11.07
N LEU A 35 1.37 11.70 -10.76
CA LEU A 35 0.92 13.06 -11.05
C LEU A 35 0.81 13.33 -12.55
N GLU A 36 1.79 12.93 -13.35
CA GLU A 36 1.83 13.16 -14.80
C GLU A 36 0.78 12.36 -15.57
N ASN A 37 0.30 11.25 -15.00
CA ASN A 37 -0.68 10.36 -15.61
C ASN A 37 -2.06 10.45 -14.96
N ASP A 38 -2.33 11.53 -14.20
CA ASP A 38 -3.60 11.78 -13.51
C ASP A 38 -4.10 10.59 -12.66
N GLN A 39 -3.16 9.80 -12.09
CA GLN A 39 -3.51 8.69 -11.23
C GLN A 39 -3.88 9.19 -9.84
N VAL A 40 -5.05 8.76 -9.37
CA VAL A 40 -5.54 9.14 -8.04
C VAL A 40 -4.70 8.43 -6.97
N MET A 41 -3.95 9.21 -6.20
CA MET A 41 -3.17 8.71 -5.06
C MET A 41 -4.01 8.75 -3.78
N PHE A 42 -4.12 7.62 -3.09
CA PHE A 42 -4.86 7.48 -1.85
C PHE A 42 -3.91 7.37 -0.66
N LEU A 43 -4.28 8.02 0.45
CA LEU A 43 -3.63 7.89 1.76
C LEU A 43 -4.63 7.30 2.74
N SER A 44 -4.35 6.09 3.23
CA SER A 44 -5.11 5.49 4.32
C SER A 44 -4.94 6.29 5.62
N THR A 45 -6.00 6.44 6.41
CA THR A 45 -5.87 6.96 7.78
C THR A 45 -5.07 6.04 8.69
N ILE A 46 -4.95 4.74 8.37
CA ILE A 46 -4.07 3.80 9.09
C ILE A 46 -2.62 4.14 8.79
N ALA A 47 -2.27 4.25 7.50
CA ALA A 47 -0.91 4.61 7.08
C ALA A 47 -0.50 6.00 7.58
N ALA A 48 -1.43 6.97 7.56
CA ALA A 48 -1.20 8.29 8.13
C ALA A 48 -0.89 8.21 9.64
N GLY A 49 -1.60 7.36 10.38
CA GLY A 49 -1.35 7.13 11.81
C GLY A 49 0.02 6.50 12.08
N GLU A 50 0.40 5.49 11.29
CA GLU A 50 1.71 4.84 11.38
C GLU A 50 2.85 5.83 11.06
N TYR A 51 2.70 6.64 10.02
CA TYR A 51 3.67 7.69 9.70
C TYR A 51 3.85 8.67 10.87
N CYS A 52 2.74 9.10 11.48
CA CYS A 52 2.74 10.03 12.62
C CYS A 52 3.38 9.48 13.91
N VAL A 53 3.77 8.20 13.97
CA VAL A 53 4.56 7.67 15.11
C VAL A 53 5.91 8.37 15.22
N ARG A 54 6.50 8.76 14.08
CA ARG A 54 7.81 9.45 14.03
C ARG A 54 7.77 10.75 13.23
N GLY A 55 6.87 10.86 12.26
CA GLY A 55 6.67 12.05 11.43
C GLY A 55 5.53 12.93 11.92
N LYS A 56 5.18 13.93 11.11
CA LYS A 56 4.05 14.83 11.30
C LYS A 56 3.20 14.89 10.04
N LEU A 57 1.88 15.04 10.22
CA LEU A 57 0.92 15.03 9.12
C LEU A 57 1.18 16.14 8.09
N ASP A 58 1.71 17.30 8.52
CA ASP A 58 2.04 18.45 7.66
C ASP A 58 3.25 18.22 6.73
N GLN A 59 4.01 17.14 6.96
CA GLN A 59 5.11 16.72 6.08
C GLN A 59 4.60 15.94 4.85
N LEU A 60 3.40 15.37 4.93
CA LEU A 60 2.81 14.61 3.83
C LEU A 60 2.26 15.56 2.75
N PRO A 61 2.30 15.18 1.46
CA PRO A 61 1.78 16.00 0.37
C PRO A 61 0.25 15.94 0.27
N LEU A 62 -0.46 16.31 1.35
CA LEU A 62 -1.92 16.11 1.50
C LEU A 62 -2.76 16.72 0.38
N LYS A 63 -2.28 17.78 -0.27
CA LYS A 63 -2.99 18.44 -1.38
C LYS A 63 -3.09 17.55 -2.63
N GLN A 64 -2.18 16.59 -2.80
CA GLN A 64 -2.14 15.66 -3.93
C GLN A 64 -2.74 14.29 -3.57
N LEU A 65 -3.23 14.10 -2.34
CA LEU A 65 -3.70 12.81 -1.84
C LEU A 65 -5.20 12.84 -1.54
N LYS A 66 -5.91 11.78 -1.92
CA LYS A 66 -7.26 11.51 -1.41
C LYS A 66 -7.15 10.74 -0.11
N ILE A 67 -7.62 11.34 0.98
CA ILE A 67 -7.66 10.68 2.29
C ILE A 67 -8.73 9.59 2.26
N LEU A 68 -8.36 8.39 2.71
CA LEU A 68 -9.23 7.22 2.77
C LEU A 68 -9.42 6.78 4.23
N PRO A 69 -10.55 7.14 4.87
CA PRO A 69 -10.91 6.67 6.19
C PRO A 69 -11.12 5.15 6.23
N TYR A 70 -10.76 4.52 7.35
CA TYR A 70 -11.04 3.11 7.59
C TYR A 70 -12.47 2.92 8.12
N ASN A 71 -13.30 2.21 7.36
CA ASN A 71 -14.74 2.03 7.64
C ASN A 71 -15.12 0.57 7.93
N LEU A 72 -16.42 0.31 8.12
CA LEU A 72 -16.94 -1.02 8.47
C LEU A 72 -16.71 -2.07 7.38
N ASN A 73 -16.83 -1.70 6.10
CA ASN A 73 -16.61 -2.63 4.98
C ASN A 73 -15.13 -3.03 4.91
N HIS A 74 -14.22 -2.08 5.14
CA HIS A 74 -12.79 -2.36 5.27
C HIS A 74 -12.53 -3.30 6.45
N ALA A 75 -13.19 -3.08 7.59
CA ALA A 75 -13.05 -3.93 8.77
C ALA A 75 -13.48 -5.38 8.52
N GLN A 76 -14.61 -5.58 7.85
CA GLN A 76 -15.09 -6.91 7.48
C GLN A 76 -14.08 -7.60 6.54
N LYS A 77 -13.69 -6.94 5.45
CA LYS A 77 -12.74 -7.50 4.49
C LYS A 77 -11.38 -7.79 5.13
N ALA A 78 -10.88 -6.93 6.01
CA ALA A 78 -9.63 -7.14 6.72
C ALA A 78 -9.67 -8.41 7.59
N GLY A 79 -10.80 -8.69 8.24
CA GLY A 79 -11.01 -9.93 8.99
C GLY A 79 -10.95 -11.17 8.11
N GLU A 80 -11.57 -11.12 6.93
CA GLU A 80 -11.53 -12.22 5.94
C GLU A 80 -10.11 -12.49 5.42
N LEU A 81 -9.39 -11.42 5.06
CA LEU A 81 -7.99 -11.51 4.62
C LEU A 81 -7.09 -12.04 5.75
N ALA A 82 -7.21 -11.50 6.96
CA ALA A 82 -6.43 -11.94 8.12
C ALA A 82 -6.68 -13.41 8.47
N ASN A 83 -7.94 -13.86 8.43
CA ASN A 83 -8.27 -15.28 8.64
C ASN A 83 -7.56 -16.18 7.61
N THR A 84 -7.53 -15.76 6.35
CA THR A 84 -6.81 -16.48 5.28
C THR A 84 -5.31 -16.53 5.56
N VAL A 85 -4.71 -15.41 5.99
CA VAL A 85 -3.28 -15.36 6.35
C VAL A 85 -2.97 -16.30 7.52
N PHE A 86 -3.76 -16.24 8.59
CA PHE A 86 -3.55 -17.08 9.78
C PHE A 86 -3.73 -18.58 9.52
N ALA A 87 -4.67 -18.95 8.65
CA ALA A 87 -4.88 -20.34 8.27
C ALA A 87 -3.70 -20.92 7.46
N ASN A 88 -2.92 -20.07 6.77
CA ASN A 88 -1.91 -20.51 5.81
C ASN A 88 -0.46 -20.20 6.21
N LYS A 89 -0.19 -19.35 7.21
CA LYS A 89 1.18 -19.07 7.70
C LYS A 89 1.79 -20.15 8.61
N GLY A 90 1.07 -21.25 8.90
CA GLY A 90 1.52 -22.26 9.87
C GLY A 90 1.60 -21.70 11.30
N LYS A 91 1.90 -22.55 12.30
CA LYS A 91 2.12 -22.13 13.72
C LYS A 91 3.42 -21.33 13.91
N LEU A 92 3.74 -20.42 12.99
CA LEU A 92 4.75 -19.41 13.25
C LEU A 92 4.15 -18.41 14.25
N ASP A 93 5.01 -17.98 15.17
CA ASP A 93 4.78 -17.20 16.37
C ASP A 93 4.23 -15.79 16.07
N LEU A 94 3.12 -15.72 15.34
CA LEU A 94 2.32 -14.52 15.14
C LEU A 94 1.66 -14.23 16.49
N LEU A 95 2.39 -13.46 17.30
CA LEU A 95 2.00 -12.87 18.57
C LEU A 95 0.48 -12.68 18.66
N SER A 96 -0.17 -13.72 19.19
CA SER A 96 -1.59 -13.87 19.43
C SER A 96 -2.51 -13.73 18.20
N ARG A 97 -3.42 -14.69 18.00
CA ARG A 97 -4.58 -14.60 17.09
C ARG A 97 -5.53 -13.40 17.39
N THR A 98 -5.14 -12.51 18.30
CA THR A 98 -5.95 -11.44 18.88
C THR A 98 -5.87 -10.14 18.06
N ILE A 99 -4.88 -9.97 17.17
CA ILE A 99 -4.65 -8.70 16.46
C ILE A 99 -4.71 -8.90 14.95
N ILE A 100 -5.58 -8.14 14.28
CA ILE A 100 -5.60 -8.01 12.81
C ILE A 100 -4.40 -7.15 12.38
N PRO A 101 -3.44 -7.68 11.57
CA PRO A 101 -2.28 -6.92 11.12
C PRO A 101 -2.68 -5.73 10.24
N ASN A 102 -1.94 -4.62 10.33
CA ASN A 102 -2.26 -3.42 9.56
C ASN A 102 -2.18 -3.66 8.04
N ASP A 103 -1.26 -4.52 7.57
CA ASP A 103 -1.18 -4.91 6.15
C ASP A 103 -2.52 -5.42 5.62
N THR A 104 -3.21 -6.27 6.39
CA THR A 104 -4.53 -6.80 5.99
C THR A 104 -5.62 -5.74 5.98
N LYS A 105 -5.49 -4.68 6.79
CA LYS A 105 -6.41 -3.54 6.80
C LYS A 105 -6.18 -2.64 5.58
N LEU A 106 -4.92 -2.41 5.22
CA LEU A 106 -4.54 -1.66 4.03
C LEU A 106 -4.92 -2.40 2.75
N PHE A 107 -4.68 -3.71 2.68
CA PHE A 107 -5.14 -4.56 1.58
C PHE A 107 -6.67 -4.60 1.49
N ALA A 108 -7.37 -4.62 2.62
CA ALA A 108 -8.83 -4.54 2.61
C ALA A 108 -9.35 -3.22 2.03
N GLN A 109 -8.66 -2.10 2.29
CA GLN A 109 -8.98 -0.81 1.66
C GLN A 109 -8.75 -0.85 0.15
N ALA A 110 -7.63 -1.40 -0.31
CA ALA A 110 -7.35 -1.57 -1.73
C ALA A 110 -8.34 -2.52 -2.42
N GLU A 111 -8.81 -3.55 -1.71
CA GLU A 111 -9.73 -4.56 -2.24
C GLU A 111 -11.19 -4.07 -2.30
N VAL A 112 -11.63 -3.25 -1.35
CA VAL A 112 -13.02 -2.77 -1.26
C VAL A 112 -13.26 -1.53 -2.12
N GLU A 113 -12.28 -0.66 -2.24
CA GLU A 113 -12.43 0.60 -2.97
C GLU A 113 -12.21 0.39 -4.47
N ASN A 114 -13.31 0.33 -5.23
CA ASN A 114 -13.29 0.20 -6.70
C ASN A 114 -12.28 1.07 -7.47
N PRO A 115 -12.01 2.35 -7.10
CA PRO A 115 -11.00 3.12 -7.84
C PRO A 115 -9.57 2.67 -7.58
N ILE A 116 -9.30 1.89 -6.53
CA ILE A 116 -7.95 1.45 -6.17
C ILE A 116 -7.64 0.15 -6.90
N CYS A 117 -6.69 0.20 -7.81
CA CYS A 117 -6.24 -0.99 -8.55
C CYS A 117 -4.78 -1.35 -8.24
N ARG A 118 -4.10 -0.54 -7.43
CA ARG A 118 -2.70 -0.77 -7.05
C ARG A 118 -2.44 -0.43 -5.60
N TYR A 119 -1.51 -1.16 -4.99
CA TYR A 119 -0.95 -0.89 -3.67
C TYR A 119 0.57 -0.76 -3.79
N LEU A 120 1.14 0.39 -3.42
CA LEU A 120 2.59 0.64 -3.53
C LEU A 120 3.23 0.59 -2.15
N SER A 121 4.21 -0.30 -1.99
CA SER A 121 4.98 -0.45 -0.75
C SER A 121 6.41 -0.92 -1.03
N SER A 122 7.28 -0.74 -0.06
CA SER A 122 8.64 -1.30 -0.02
C SER A 122 8.81 -2.36 1.07
N ASP A 123 7.74 -2.67 1.82
CA ASP A 123 7.81 -3.64 2.90
C ASP A 123 7.73 -5.07 2.36
N THR A 124 8.83 -5.81 2.55
CA THR A 124 8.93 -7.21 2.14
C THR A 124 7.98 -8.14 2.90
N GLU A 125 7.59 -7.80 4.14
CA GLU A 125 6.61 -8.62 4.88
C GLU A 125 5.20 -8.44 4.32
N SER A 126 4.81 -7.21 4.01
CA SER A 126 3.61 -6.91 3.24
C SER A 126 3.57 -7.65 1.91
N ALA A 127 4.67 -7.67 1.15
CA ALA A 127 4.75 -8.40 -0.12
C ALA A 127 4.53 -9.92 0.07
N LYS A 128 5.13 -10.53 1.10
CA LYS A 128 4.90 -11.96 1.43
C LYS A 128 3.43 -12.24 1.74
N ILE A 129 2.78 -11.37 2.50
CA ILE A 129 1.35 -11.51 2.83
C ILE A 129 0.50 -11.39 1.58
N TYR A 130 0.78 -10.41 0.72
CA TYR A 130 0.08 -10.21 -0.54
C TYR A 130 0.19 -11.44 -1.45
N HIS A 131 1.40 -11.99 -1.64
CA HIS A 131 1.58 -13.19 -2.47
C HIS A 131 0.89 -14.42 -1.89
N LEU A 132 0.88 -14.57 -0.56
CA LEU A 132 0.11 -15.62 0.11
C LEU A 132 -1.38 -15.48 -0.17
N LEU A 133 -1.94 -14.27 -0.06
CA LEU A 133 -3.35 -14.00 -0.32
C LEU A 133 -3.69 -14.24 -1.80
N ARG A 134 -2.89 -13.70 -2.73
CA ARG A 134 -3.09 -13.86 -4.18
C ARG A 134 -3.02 -15.32 -4.64
N ALA A 135 -2.28 -16.18 -3.93
CA ALA A 135 -2.26 -17.62 -4.21
C ALA A 135 -3.52 -18.38 -3.73
N LYS A 136 -4.38 -17.73 -2.93
CA LYS A 136 -5.58 -18.34 -2.32
C LYS A 136 -6.89 -17.71 -2.79
N SER A 137 -6.85 -16.47 -3.24
CA SER A 137 -8.00 -15.73 -3.76
C SER A 137 -7.56 -14.73 -4.83
N GLU A 138 -8.47 -14.42 -5.75
CA GLU A 138 -8.28 -13.26 -6.64
C GLU A 138 -8.37 -11.97 -5.80
N LEU A 139 -7.40 -11.08 -6.00
CA LEU A 139 -7.40 -9.73 -5.42
C LEU A 139 -7.60 -8.74 -6.57
N ASN A 140 -8.41 -7.71 -6.33
CA ASN A 140 -8.78 -6.70 -7.33
C ASN A 140 -7.73 -5.61 -7.54
N PHE A 141 -6.58 -5.72 -6.86
CA PHE A 141 -5.46 -4.79 -6.97
C PHE A 141 -4.13 -5.52 -7.20
N ASP A 142 -3.18 -4.80 -7.79
CA ASP A 142 -1.79 -5.22 -7.97
C ASP A 142 -0.87 -4.60 -6.91
N PHE A 143 0.03 -5.41 -6.36
CA PHE A 143 1.12 -4.91 -5.52
C PHE A 143 2.26 -4.37 -6.40
N LEU A 144 2.63 -3.11 -6.17
CA LEU A 144 3.80 -2.47 -6.74
C LEU A 144 4.93 -2.48 -5.70
N ASP A 145 6.05 -3.08 -6.06
CA ASP A 145 7.27 -3.06 -5.26
C ASP A 145 8.07 -1.79 -5.56
N LEU A 146 8.23 -0.94 -4.55
CA LEU A 146 8.97 0.32 -4.65
C LEU A 146 10.47 0.12 -4.95
N SER A 147 11.02 -1.07 -4.73
CA SER A 147 12.40 -1.39 -5.13
C SER A 147 12.57 -1.46 -6.64
N ILE A 148 11.49 -1.71 -7.39
CA ILE A 148 11.46 -1.69 -8.85
C ILE A 148 11.20 -0.26 -9.32
N PRO A 149 12.07 0.36 -10.13
CA PRO A 149 11.83 1.70 -10.67
C PRO A 149 10.52 1.78 -11.46
N HIS A 150 9.83 2.93 -11.37
CA HIS A 150 8.55 3.13 -12.07
C HIS A 150 8.61 2.87 -13.58
N HIS A 151 9.69 3.22 -14.27
CA HIS A 151 9.83 2.96 -15.71
C HIS A 151 9.81 1.46 -16.01
N GLU A 152 10.42 0.63 -15.16
CA GLU A 152 10.43 -0.82 -15.33
C GLU A 152 9.05 -1.40 -15.00
N ALA A 153 8.46 -0.97 -13.88
CA ALA A 153 7.14 -1.44 -13.44
C ALA A 153 6.00 -1.12 -14.43
N PHE A 154 6.13 -0.02 -15.19
CA PHE A 154 5.13 0.39 -16.19
C PHE A 154 5.57 0.17 -17.65
N GLY A 155 6.74 -0.43 -17.88
CA GLY A 155 7.24 -0.73 -19.24
C GLY A 155 7.53 0.53 -20.08
N LEU A 156 8.02 1.60 -19.45
CA LEU A 156 8.42 2.85 -20.10
C LEU A 156 9.88 2.76 -20.56
N LEU A 157 10.18 3.39 -21.71
CA LEU A 157 11.56 3.56 -22.16
C LEU A 157 12.24 4.62 -21.30
N ASP A 158 13.39 4.29 -20.70
CA ASP A 158 14.24 5.22 -19.95
C ASP A 158 15.05 6.05 -20.97
N LEU A 159 14.45 7.15 -21.45
CA LEU A 159 15.03 8.08 -22.44
C LEU A 159 15.56 9.36 -21.78
#